data_AF-A0A7S1HP37-F1
#
_entry.id   AF-A0A7S1HP37-F1
#
_cell.length_a   1.000
_cell.length_b   1.000
_cell.length_c   1.000
_cell.angle_alpha   90.00
_cell.angle_beta   90.00
_cell.angle_gamma   90.00
#
_symmetry.space_group_name_H-M   'P 1'
#
loop_
_entity.id
_entity.type
_entity.pdbx_description
1 polymer ?
#
loop_
_entity_poly.entity_id
_entity_poly.type
_entity_poly.pdbx_seq_one_letter_code
_entity_poly.pdbx_strand_id
1 'polypeptide(L)'
;MKPLWEEYERDKREREERERIEKEVADEGERLRRQKELKDRERKEMSEFRPQPLVVMPGYRNNNLKVLRHAVLPLGATDSRIVRVGEGREATFVAAVWFAGSMEKAERAVRSLAREGARIASYRDTKMLPPDFIRAGGR
;
A
#
# COMPACT_ATOMS: atom_id res chain seq x y z
N MET A 1 46.86 21.04 42.06
CA MET A 1 47.28 21.19 40.64
C MET A 1 46.90 19.89 39.96
N LYS A 2 45.93 19.89 39.05
CA LYS A 2 45.55 18.66 38.33
C LYS A 2 46.65 18.31 37.34
N PRO A 3 47.06 17.05 37.21
CA PRO A 3 48.14 16.68 36.32
C PRO A 3 47.69 16.79 34.86
N LEU A 4 48.54 17.37 34.01
CA LEU A 4 48.26 17.73 32.60
C LEU A 4 47.69 16.58 31.74
N TRP A 5 47.97 15.34 32.10
CA TRP A 5 47.50 14.15 31.38
C TRP A 5 46.00 13.88 31.59
N GLU A 6 45.43 14.25 32.75
CA GLU A 6 43.99 14.12 33.01
C GLU A 6 43.17 15.12 32.19
N GLU A 7 43.71 16.31 31.94
CA GLU A 7 43.09 17.29 31.03
C GLU A 7 43.14 16.82 29.59
N TYR A 8 44.26 16.24 29.14
CA TYR A 8 44.38 15.67 27.80
C TYR A 8 43.42 14.50 27.55
N GLU A 9 43.28 13.57 28.51
CA GLU A 9 42.32 12.47 28.38
C GLU A 9 40.86 12.93 28.35
N ARG A 10 40.53 13.97 29.13
CA ARG A 10 39.20 14.57 29.13
C ARG A 10 38.89 15.21 27.77
N ASP A 11 39.83 15.98 27.23
CA ASP A 11 39.70 16.66 25.94
C ASP A 11 39.55 15.66 24.78
N LYS A 12 40.26 14.53 24.87
CA LYS A 12 40.15 13.42 23.90
C LYS A 12 38.77 12.75 23.95
N ARG A 13 38.26 12.45 25.15
CA ARG A 13 36.92 11.85 25.32
C ARG A 13 35.81 12.80 24.86
N GLU A 14 35.93 14.09 25.17
CA GLU A 14 34.96 15.11 24.72
C GLU A 14 34.95 15.25 23.19
N ARG A 15 36.10 15.12 22.51
CA ARG A 15 36.14 15.10 21.03
C ARG A 15 35.53 13.83 20.45
N GLU A 16 35.88 12.66 20.99
CA GLU A 16 35.31 11.39 20.55
C GLU A 16 33.79 11.32 20.77
N GLU A 17 33.30 11.91 21.86
CA GLU A 17 31.87 12.02 22.17
C GLU A 17 31.16 13.01 21.24
N ARG A 18 31.77 14.17 20.95
CA ARG A 18 31.25 15.12 19.95
C ARG A 18 31.19 14.52 18.55
N GLU A 19 32.24 13.82 18.11
CA GLU A 19 32.26 13.15 16.81
C GLU A 19 31.20 12.03 16.72
N ARG A 20 30.92 11.33 17.83
CA ARG A 20 29.87 10.32 17.89
C ARG A 20 28.48 10.95 17.76
N ILE A 21 28.23 12.02 18.51
CA ILE A 21 26.98 12.78 18.46
C ILE A 21 26.78 13.37 17.05
N GLU A 22 27.84 13.93 16.45
CA GLU A 22 27.77 14.51 15.10
C GLU A 22 27.45 13.45 14.03
N LYS A 23 28.05 12.25 14.14
CA LYS A 23 27.70 11.11 13.27
C LYS A 23 26.27 10.64 13.48
N GLU A 24 25.80 10.52 14.72
CA GLU A 24 24.42 10.12 15.01
C GLU A 24 23.41 11.12 14.45
N VAL A 25 23.66 12.42 14.60
CA VAL A 25 22.82 13.49 14.03
C VAL A 25 22.84 13.46 12.50
N ALA A 26 23.99 13.19 11.88
CA ALA A 26 24.10 13.06 10.43
C ALA A 26 23.31 11.84 9.90
N ASP A 27 23.44 10.69 10.57
CA ASP A 27 22.72 9.46 10.22
C ASP A 27 21.21 9.62 10.41
N GLU A 28 20.78 10.27 11.50
CA GLU A 28 19.37 10.58 11.74
C GLU A 28 18.83 11.57 10.70
N GLY A 29 19.62 12.59 10.35
CA GLY A 29 19.31 13.53 9.27
C GLY A 29 19.14 12.85 7.92
N GLU A 30 19.99 11.88 7.59
CA GLU A 30 19.90 11.12 6.35
C GLU A 30 18.65 10.21 6.33
N ARG A 31 18.34 9.55 7.45
CA ARG A 31 17.12 8.74 7.60
C ARG A 31 15.85 9.58 7.41
N LEU A 32 15.80 10.76 8.02
CA LEU A 32 14.67 11.68 7.88
C LEU A 32 14.51 12.16 6.44
N ARG A 33 15.62 12.47 5.74
CA ARG A 33 15.58 12.83 4.31
C ARG A 33 15.02 11.70 3.45
N ARG A 34 15.54 10.48 3.60
CA ARG A 34 15.03 9.30 2.86
C ARG A 34 13.55 9.05 3.13
N GLN A 35 13.11 9.18 4.39
CA GLN A 35 11.71 9.00 4.75
C GLN A 35 10.82 10.08 4.11
N LYS A 36 11.29 11.33 4.05
CA LYS A 36 10.58 12.42 3.40
C LYS A 36 10.48 12.19 1.89
N GLU A 37 11.56 11.81 1.24
CA GLU A 37 11.58 11.48 -0.20
C GLU A 37 10.63 10.35 -0.54
N LEU A 38 10.58 9.29 0.27
CA LEU A 38 9.62 8.19 0.10
C LEU A 38 8.17 8.66 0.21
N LYS A 39 7.86 9.48 1.23
CA LYS A 39 6.51 10.06 1.39
C LYS A 39 6.12 10.96 0.23
N ASP A 40 7.05 11.80 -0.25
CA ASP A 40 6.80 12.70 -1.38
C ASP A 40 6.59 11.92 -2.67
N ARG A 41 7.36 10.83 -2.88
CA ARG A 41 7.14 9.90 -3.99
C ARG A 41 5.78 9.22 -3.90
N GLU A 42 5.39 8.71 -2.74
CA GLU A 42 4.06 8.10 -2.56
C GLU A 42 2.93 9.10 -2.80
N ARG A 43 3.09 10.35 -2.37
CA ARG A 43 2.13 11.43 -2.63
C ARG A 43 2.00 11.71 -4.13
N LYS A 44 3.12 11.77 -4.86
CA LYS A 44 3.11 11.91 -6.32
C LYS A 44 2.40 10.73 -6.98
N GLU A 45 2.77 9.50 -6.64
CA GLU A 45 2.13 8.29 -7.19
C GLU A 45 0.63 8.23 -6.88
N MET A 46 0.20 8.65 -5.67
CA MET A 46 -1.23 8.79 -5.34
C MET A 46 -1.93 9.85 -6.17
N SER A 47 -1.29 11.01 -6.38
CA SER A 47 -1.88 12.11 -7.16
C SER A 47 -2.02 11.77 -8.65
N GLU A 48 -1.14 10.91 -9.16
CA GLU A 48 -1.15 10.44 -10.55
C GLU A 48 -2.06 9.21 -10.75
N PHE A 49 -2.55 8.60 -9.67
CA PHE A 49 -3.42 7.44 -9.74
C PHE A 49 -4.73 7.78 -10.45
N ARG A 50 -4.94 7.15 -11.60
CA ARG A 50 -6.21 7.22 -12.31
C ARG A 50 -7.12 6.09 -11.82
N PRO A 51 -8.34 6.40 -11.34
CA PRO A 51 -9.28 5.35 -10.95
C PRO A 51 -9.56 4.45 -12.14
N GLN A 52 -9.32 3.16 -11.94
CA GLN A 52 -9.69 2.14 -12.89
C GLN A 52 -11.11 1.65 -12.57
N PRO A 53 -11.86 1.15 -13.56
CA PRO A 53 -13.17 0.53 -13.36
C PRO A 53 -13.02 -0.85 -12.70
N LEU A 54 -12.47 -0.85 -11.50
CA LEU A 54 -12.17 -1.99 -10.65
C LEU A 54 -12.99 -1.84 -9.37
N VAL A 55 -13.78 -2.86 -9.06
CA VAL A 55 -14.54 -2.97 -7.83
C VAL A 55 -13.84 -3.98 -6.92
N VAL A 56 -13.66 -3.58 -5.67
CA VAL A 56 -13.14 -4.43 -4.60
C VAL A 56 -14.21 -4.70 -3.56
N MET A 57 -14.31 -5.96 -3.14
CA MET A 57 -15.21 -6.43 -2.10
C MET A 57 -14.36 -7.01 -0.97
N PRO A 58 -14.01 -6.19 0.04
CA PRO A 58 -13.25 -6.65 1.20
C PRO A 58 -14.11 -7.60 2.05
N GLY A 59 -13.53 -8.71 2.49
CA GLY A 59 -14.24 -9.69 3.33
C GLY A 59 -15.24 -10.56 2.56
N TYR A 60 -15.01 -10.77 1.26
CA TYR A 60 -15.82 -11.66 0.44
C TYR A 60 -15.81 -13.07 1.03
N ARG A 61 -16.95 -13.50 1.58
CA ARG A 61 -17.03 -14.72 2.41
C ARG A 61 -16.95 -16.01 1.59
N ASN A 62 -17.17 -15.92 0.29
CA ASN A 62 -17.21 -17.07 -0.59
C ASN A 62 -15.85 -17.23 -1.29
N ASN A 63 -15.21 -18.39 -1.19
CA ASN A 63 -13.96 -18.65 -1.91
C ASN A 63 -14.21 -19.15 -3.35
N ASN A 64 -15.48 -19.27 -3.77
CA ASN A 64 -15.84 -19.80 -5.08
C ASN A 64 -15.90 -18.68 -6.14
N LEU A 65 -14.91 -18.69 -7.01
CA LEU A 65 -14.82 -17.77 -8.13
C LEU A 65 -16.01 -17.88 -9.10
N LYS A 66 -16.61 -19.07 -9.26
CA LYS A 66 -17.77 -19.25 -10.15
C LYS A 66 -18.99 -18.49 -9.63
N VAL A 67 -19.20 -18.49 -8.32
CA VAL A 67 -20.30 -17.75 -7.68
C VAL A 67 -20.09 -16.25 -7.86
N LEU A 68 -18.86 -15.78 -7.64
CA LEU A 68 -18.50 -14.39 -7.88
C LEU A 68 -18.80 -13.99 -9.33
N ARG A 69 -18.31 -14.78 -10.30
CA ARG A 69 -18.55 -14.55 -11.74
C ARG A 69 -20.02 -14.49 -12.06
N HIS A 70 -20.82 -15.43 -11.56
CA HIS A 70 -22.27 -15.44 -11.80
C HIS A 70 -22.97 -14.18 -11.25
N ALA A 71 -22.52 -13.65 -10.12
CA ALA A 71 -23.08 -12.43 -9.53
C ALA A 71 -22.71 -11.16 -10.32
N VAL A 72 -21.50 -11.10 -10.87
CA VAL A 72 -20.95 -9.86 -11.47
C VAL A 72 -20.99 -9.80 -12.99
N LEU A 73 -21.08 -10.95 -13.68
CA LEU A 73 -21.23 -11.00 -15.14
C LEU A 73 -22.47 -10.22 -15.64
N PRO A 74 -23.67 -10.34 -15.02
CA PRO A 74 -24.84 -9.56 -15.44
C PRO A 74 -24.66 -8.05 -15.27
N LEU A 75 -23.73 -7.62 -14.41
CA LEU A 75 -23.39 -6.21 -14.17
C LEU A 75 -22.39 -5.68 -15.21
N GLY A 76 -21.95 -6.53 -16.15
CA GLY A 76 -21.00 -6.17 -17.20
C GLY A 76 -19.53 -6.29 -16.80
N ALA A 77 -19.23 -7.12 -15.80
CA ALA A 77 -17.86 -7.43 -15.43
C ALA A 77 -17.14 -8.21 -16.54
N THR A 78 -15.87 -7.88 -16.79
CA THR A 78 -15.02 -8.51 -17.79
C THR A 78 -14.08 -9.55 -17.20
N ASP A 79 -13.54 -9.29 -16.02
CA ASP A 79 -12.78 -10.28 -15.26
C ASP A 79 -13.13 -10.18 -13.77
N SER A 80 -12.95 -11.28 -13.07
CA SER A 80 -13.07 -11.31 -11.62
C SER A 80 -12.10 -12.31 -11.03
N ARG A 81 -11.60 -11.99 -9.84
CA ARG A 81 -10.61 -12.78 -9.12
C ARG A 81 -10.80 -12.66 -7.62
N ILE A 82 -10.32 -13.64 -6.87
CA ILE A 82 -10.33 -13.63 -5.41
C ILE A 82 -8.88 -13.74 -4.94
N VAL A 83 -8.48 -12.84 -4.04
CA VAL A 83 -7.14 -12.80 -3.45
C VAL A 83 -7.26 -13.00 -1.96
N ARG A 84 -6.37 -13.78 -1.38
CA ARG A 84 -6.17 -13.81 0.06
C ARG A 84 -5.15 -12.73 0.42
N VAL A 85 -5.55 -11.74 1.20
CA VAL A 85 -4.71 -10.62 1.64
C VAL A 85 -4.48 -10.76 3.15
N GLY A 86 -3.22 -10.62 3.57
CA GLY A 86 -2.79 -10.80 4.96
C GLY A 86 -2.31 -12.23 5.27
N GLU A 87 -1.71 -12.40 6.45
CA GLU A 87 -1.09 -13.65 6.90
C GLU A 87 -1.81 -14.25 8.12
N GLY A 88 -1.67 -15.56 8.31
CA GLY A 88 -2.20 -16.25 9.49
C GLY A 88 -3.73 -16.20 9.62
N ARG A 89 -4.21 -15.91 10.83
CA ARG A 89 -5.64 -15.88 11.21
C ARG A 89 -6.36 -14.61 10.77
N GLU A 90 -5.63 -13.56 10.42
CA GLU A 90 -6.20 -12.27 9.96
C GLU A 90 -6.33 -12.19 8.44
N ALA A 91 -5.94 -13.25 7.73
CA ALA A 91 -6.02 -13.29 6.29
C ALA A 91 -7.48 -13.19 5.83
N THR A 92 -7.78 -12.18 5.03
CA THR A 92 -9.11 -11.93 4.48
C THR A 92 -9.13 -12.22 2.99
N PHE A 93 -10.28 -12.64 2.48
CA PHE A 93 -10.49 -12.75 1.04
C PHE A 93 -11.02 -11.42 0.51
N VAL A 94 -10.38 -10.94 -0.56
CA VAL A 94 -10.78 -9.76 -1.31
C VAL A 94 -11.16 -10.23 -2.70
N ALA A 95 -12.41 -9.96 -3.10
CA ALA A 95 -12.81 -10.14 -4.48
C ALA A 95 -12.54 -8.86 -5.27
N ALA A 96 -11.88 -8.99 -6.42
CA ALA A 96 -11.54 -7.93 -7.36
C ALA A 96 -12.28 -8.18 -8.67
N VAL A 97 -12.99 -7.17 -9.17
CA VAL A 97 -13.88 -7.29 -10.33
C VAL A 97 -13.63 -6.12 -11.29
N TRP A 98 -13.23 -6.44 -12.51
CA TRP A 98 -12.96 -5.46 -13.56
C TRP A 98 -14.17 -5.26 -14.45
N PHE A 99 -14.35 -4.03 -14.92
CA PHE A 99 -15.37 -3.65 -15.90
C PHE A 99 -14.66 -3.00 -17.09
N ALA A 100 -15.01 -3.38 -18.32
CA ALA A 100 -14.38 -2.83 -19.53
C ALA A 100 -14.54 -1.31 -19.61
N GLY A 101 -13.47 -0.57 -19.28
CA GLY A 101 -13.28 0.87 -19.51
C GLY A 101 -14.34 1.83 -18.94
N SER A 102 -15.36 1.34 -18.24
CA SER A 102 -16.54 2.12 -17.88
C SER A 102 -16.69 2.21 -16.37
N MET A 103 -16.37 3.39 -15.84
CA MET A 103 -16.57 3.72 -14.43
C MET A 103 -18.06 3.64 -14.03
N GLU A 104 -18.97 4.04 -14.92
CA GLU A 104 -20.41 3.95 -14.67
C GLU A 104 -20.89 2.52 -14.40
N LYS A 105 -20.34 1.52 -15.13
CA LYS A 105 -20.65 0.11 -14.89
C LYS A 105 -20.15 -0.34 -13.52
N ALA A 106 -18.93 0.07 -13.16
CA ALA A 106 -18.36 -0.22 -11.84
C ALA A 106 -19.19 0.42 -10.71
N GLU A 107 -19.60 1.69 -10.85
CA GLU A 107 -20.46 2.37 -9.88
C GLU A 107 -21.83 1.71 -9.73
N ARG A 108 -22.45 1.33 -10.85
CA ARG A 108 -23.71 0.60 -10.84
C ARG A 108 -23.57 -0.74 -10.12
N ALA A 109 -22.49 -1.46 -10.40
CA ALA A 109 -22.19 -2.73 -9.75
C ALA A 109 -21.99 -2.56 -8.24
N VAL A 110 -21.29 -1.51 -7.81
CA VAL A 110 -21.14 -1.18 -6.37
C VAL A 110 -22.50 -0.97 -5.71
N ARG A 111 -23.43 -0.24 -6.34
CA ARG A 111 -24.79 -0.05 -5.80
C ARG A 111 -25.54 -1.37 -5.68
N SER A 112 -25.42 -2.26 -6.67
CA SER A 112 -26.04 -3.59 -6.64
C SER A 112 -25.41 -4.52 -5.60
N LEU A 113 -24.10 -4.39 -5.36
CA LEU A 113 -23.30 -5.24 -4.47
C LEU A 113 -23.09 -4.61 -3.08
N ALA A 114 -23.82 -3.56 -2.73
CA ALA A 114 -23.61 -2.79 -1.50
C ALA A 114 -23.64 -3.67 -0.23
N ARG A 115 -24.39 -4.78 -0.23
CA ARG A 115 -24.48 -5.74 0.88
C ARG A 115 -23.16 -6.45 1.20
N GLU A 116 -22.26 -6.54 0.22
CA GLU A 116 -20.93 -7.16 0.33
C GLU A 116 -19.83 -6.14 0.65
N GLY A 117 -20.18 -4.89 0.99
CA GLY A 117 -19.20 -3.83 1.24
C GLY A 117 -18.40 -3.43 -0.01
N ALA A 118 -18.95 -3.72 -1.20
CA ALA A 118 -18.31 -3.41 -2.47
C ALA A 118 -18.02 -1.91 -2.61
N ARG A 119 -16.85 -1.57 -3.16
CA ARG A 119 -16.46 -0.19 -3.45
C ARG A 119 -15.54 -0.11 -4.67
N ILE A 120 -15.43 1.06 -5.27
CA ILE A 120 -14.41 1.32 -6.30
C ILE A 120 -13.03 1.23 -5.64
N ALA A 121 -12.08 0.59 -6.33
CA ALA A 121 -10.73 0.43 -5.86
C ALA A 121 -10.01 1.77 -5.71
N SER A 122 -9.39 1.96 -4.55
CA SER A 122 -8.46 3.06 -4.30
C SER A 122 -7.04 2.68 -4.71
N TYR A 123 -6.16 3.68 -4.77
CA TYR A 123 -4.72 3.48 -4.94
C TYR A 123 -4.16 2.45 -3.95
N ARG A 124 -4.59 2.50 -2.69
CA ARG A 124 -4.13 1.57 -1.65
C ARG A 124 -4.58 0.14 -1.95
N ASP A 125 -5.82 -0.04 -2.39
CA ASP A 125 -6.33 -1.37 -2.75
C ASP A 125 -5.54 -1.94 -3.93
N THR A 126 -5.23 -1.12 -4.94
CA THR A 126 -4.42 -1.57 -6.09
C THR A 126 -2.98 -1.93 -5.72
N LYS A 127 -2.35 -1.23 -4.77
CA LYS A 127 -1.00 -1.56 -4.27
C LYS A 127 -0.96 -2.84 -3.44
N MET A 128 -2.08 -3.21 -2.81
CA MET A 128 -2.20 -4.46 -2.04
C MET A 128 -2.43 -5.68 -2.94
N LEU A 129 -2.88 -5.48 -4.18
CA LEU A 129 -3.06 -6.57 -5.13
C LEU A 129 -1.69 -6.99 -5.72
N PRO A 130 -1.45 -8.29 -5.93
CA PRO A 130 -0.22 -8.75 -6.57
C PRO A 130 -0.04 -8.10 -7.95
N PRO A 131 1.20 -7.81 -8.41
CA PRO A 131 1.44 -7.18 -9.71
C PRO A 131 0.80 -7.92 -10.89
N ASP A 132 0.77 -9.26 -10.81
CA ASP A 132 0.16 -10.15 -11.81
C ASP A 132 -1.37 -10.05 -11.87
N PHE A 133 -2.00 -9.46 -10.85
CA PHE A 133 -3.44 -9.18 -10.82
C PHE A 133 -3.80 -7.91 -11.57
N ILE A 134 -2.93 -6.90 -11.58
CA ILE A 134 -3.20 -5.60 -12.22
C ILE A 134 -3.10 -5.73 -13.74
N ARG A 135 -2.17 -6.54 -14.26
CA ARG A 135 -1.92 -6.70 -15.70
C ARG A 135 -3.01 -7.46 -16.47
N ALA A 136 -3.82 -8.27 -15.79
CA ALA A 136 -4.76 -9.14 -16.45
C ALA A 136 -6.12 -8.50 -16.76
N GLY A 137 -6.49 -7.43 -16.06
CA GLY A 137 -7.74 -6.69 -16.31
C GLY A 137 -7.67 -5.65 -17.43
N GLY A 138 -6.54 -5.59 -18.16
CA GLY A 138 -6.28 -4.61 -19.21
C GLY A 138 -6.27 -5.16 -20.64
N ARG A 139 -6.86 -6.35 -20.88
CA ARG A 139 -7.06 -6.89 -22.23
C ARG A 139 -8.50 -6.70 -22.70
#